data_AF-A0A560KIR6-F1
#
_entry.id   AF-A0A560KIR6-F1
#
_cell.length_a   1.000
_cell.length_b   1.000
_cell.length_c   1.000
_cell.angle_alpha   90.00
_cell.angle_beta   90.00
_cell.angle_gamma   90.00
#
_symmetry.space_group_name_H-M   'P 1'
#
loop_
_entity.id
_entity.type
_entity.pdbx_description
1 polymer ?
#
loop_
_entity_poly.entity_id
_entity_poly.type
_entity_poly.pdbx_seq_one_letter_code
_entity_poly.pdbx_strand_id
1 'polypeptide(L)' 'MRLVLDHEKDHPSRHAVARCTVARLMRGMGLRGVIRGKPVKTTVSDKSAPCPLDHVNRQFHALRPNMLWLSDFTYVATW' A
#
# COMPACT_ATOMS: atom_id res chain seq x y z
N MET A 1 15.27 -2.62 17.48
CA MET A 1 14.22 -2.49 18.52
C MET A 1 12.88 -2.36 17.81
N ARG A 2 11.98 -3.33 17.97
CA ARG A 2 10.73 -3.51 17.21
C ARG A 2 9.62 -2.74 17.94
N LEU A 3 9.00 -1.74 17.33
CA LEU A 3 7.79 -1.11 17.88
C LEU A 3 6.59 -2.00 17.52
N VAL A 4 5.98 -2.59 18.54
CA VAL A 4 4.68 -3.25 18.46
C VAL A 4 3.64 -2.13 18.43
N LEU A 5 2.93 -2.01 17.31
CA LEU A 5 1.68 -1.27 17.23
C LEU A 5 0.60 -2.21 17.75
N ASP A 6 0.11 -1.96 18.96
CA ASP A 6 -1.11 -2.59 19.48
C ASP A 6 -2.30 -2.06 18.67
N HIS A 7 -2.54 -2.70 17.52
CA HIS A 7 -3.76 -2.53 16.76
C HIS A 7 -4.70 -3.67 17.16
N GLU A 8 -5.42 -3.47 18.26
CA GLU A 8 -6.52 -4.32 18.68
C GLU A 8 -7.67 -4.21 17.65
N LYS A 9 -7.67 -5.12 16.68
CA LYS A 9 -8.84 -5.46 15.86
C LYS A 9 -8.87 -6.96 15.59
N ASP A 10 -9.24 -7.74 16.60
CA ASP A 10 -9.87 -9.03 16.34
C ASP A 10 -11.38 -8.79 16.13
N HIS A 11 -11.75 -8.52 14.88
CA HIS A 11 -13.14 -8.66 14.44
C HIS A 11 -13.43 -10.16 14.25
N PRO A 12 -14.39 -10.76 14.97
CA PRO A 12 -14.68 -12.19 14.86
C PRO A 12 -15.51 -12.47 13.61
N SER A 13 -14.87 -12.46 12.45
CA SER A 13 -15.45 -12.99 11.21
C SER A 13 -14.39 -13.64 10.34
N ARG A 14 -13.48 -14.41 10.96
CA ARG A 14 -12.60 -15.30 10.19
C ARG A 14 -13.34 -16.59 9.88
N HIS A 15 -14.31 -16.52 8.97
CA HIS A 15 -15.04 -17.70 8.51
C HIS A 15 -14.10 -18.58 7.67
N ALA A 16 -13.83 -19.79 8.12
CA ALA A 16 -13.11 -20.80 7.35
C ALA A 16 -14.05 -21.42 6.30
N VAL A 17 -14.28 -20.70 5.19
CA VAL A 17 -15.13 -21.18 4.10
C VAL A 17 -14.26 -21.82 3.02
N ALA A 18 -14.65 -23.01 2.57
CA ALA A 18 -13.99 -23.68 1.45
C ALA A 18 -14.14 -22.87 0.15
N ARG A 19 -13.06 -22.78 -0.63
CA ARG A 19 -13.03 -22.06 -1.94
C ARG A 19 -14.17 -22.47 -2.87
N CYS A 20 -14.52 -23.75 -2.88
CA CYS A 20 -15.59 -24.30 -3.72
C CYS A 20 -16.98 -23.73 -3.35
N THR A 21 -17.23 -23.47 -2.07
CA THR A 21 -18.48 -22.88 -1.58
C THR A 21 -18.65 -21.47 -2.13
N VAL A 22 -17.60 -20.65 -2.03
CA VAL A 22 -17.60 -19.29 -2.59
C VAL A 22 -17.81 -19.33 -4.11
N ALA A 23 -17.09 -20.20 -4.82
CA ALA A 23 -17.21 -20.34 -6.27
C ALA A 23 -18.62 -20.76 -6.73
N ARG A 24 -19.28 -21.67 -6.00
CA ARG A 24 -20.64 -22.11 -6.30
C ARG A 24 -21.66 -20.98 -6.08
N LEU A 25 -21.53 -20.23 -4.98
CA LEU A 25 -22.39 -19.08 -4.70
C LEU A 25 -22.22 -17.97 -5.74
N MET A 26 -20.98 -17.63 -6.09
CA MET A 26 -20.69 -16.64 -7.14
C MET A 26 -21.34 -17.03 -8.48
N ARG A 27 -21.24 -18.31 -8.88
CA ARG A 27 -21.91 -18.81 -10.09
C ARG A 27 -23.43 -18.69 -10.02
N GLY A 28 -24.05 -19.04 -8.89
CA GLY A 28 -25.49 -18.91 -8.69
C GLY A 28 -25.99 -17.47 -8.80
N MET A 29 -25.15 -16.50 -8.41
CA MET A 29 -25.43 -15.06 -8.51
C MET A 29 -24.95 -14.42 -9.81
N GLY A 30 -24.38 -15.19 -10.76
CA GLY A 30 -23.80 -14.64 -11.99
C GLY A 30 -22.55 -13.77 -11.80
N LEU A 31 -21.96 -13.80 -10.60
CA LEU A 31 -20.77 -13.03 -10.26
C LEU A 31 -19.51 -13.71 -10.77
N ARG A 32 -18.58 -12.91 -11.30
CA ARG A 32 -17.26 -13.35 -11.74
C ARG A 32 -16.20 -12.59 -10.96
N GLY A 33 -15.10 -13.29 -10.63
CA GLY A 33 -13.93 -12.63 -10.05
C GLY A 33 -13.36 -11.60 -11.03
N VAL A 34 -12.80 -10.52 -10.50
CA VAL A 34 -12.12 -9.50 -11.31
C VAL A 34 -10.89 -10.14 -11.95
N ILE A 35 -10.85 -10.15 -13.29
CA ILE A 35 -9.65 -10.47 -14.06
C ILE A 35 -8.94 -9.15 -14.32
N ARG A 36 -7.78 -8.93 -13.68
CA ARG A 36 -6.98 -7.73 -13.95
C ARG A 36 -6.34 -7.85 -15.33
N GLY A 37 -6.63 -6.88 -16.21
CA GLY A 37 -6.04 -6.78 -17.55
C GLY A 37 -4.57 -6.39 -17.52
N LYS A 38 -4.00 -6.07 -18.69
CA LYS A 38 -2.58 -5.68 -18.82
C LYS A 38 -2.28 -4.47 -17.92
N PRO A 39 -1.20 -4.52 -17.10
CA PRO A 39 -0.82 -3.39 -16.27
C PRO A 39 -0.48 -2.19 -17.17
N VAL A 40 -1.17 -1.08 -16.96
CA VAL A 40 -0.89 0.20 -17.61
C VAL A 40 -0.03 1.01 -16.66
N LYS A 41 1.22 1.28 -17.05
CA LYS A 41 2.08 2.23 -16.34
C LYS A 41 1.77 3.63 -16.85
N THR A 42 0.98 4.38 -16.09
CA THR A 42 0.59 5.76 -16.44
C THR A 42 1.71 6.78 -16.23
N THR A 43 2.71 6.44 -15.42
CA THR A 43 3.77 7.38 -15.02
C THR A 43 5.14 6.75 -15.23
N VAL A 44 5.95 7.36 -16.10
CA VAL A 44 7.36 6.99 -16.30
C VAL A 44 8.21 8.10 -15.69
N SER A 45 9.13 7.70 -14.80
CA SER A 45 10.08 8.65 -14.20
C SER A 45 10.97 9.24 -15.28
N ASP A 46 10.95 10.57 -15.42
CA ASP A 46 11.90 11.30 -16.24
C ASP A 46 13.24 11.43 -15.50
N LYS A 47 14.30 10.84 -16.04
CA LYS A 47 15.64 10.91 -15.45
C LYS A 47 16.36 12.22 -15.75
N SER A 48 15.87 12.98 -16.74
CA SER A 48 16.43 14.28 -17.11
C SER A 48 15.82 15.43 -16.30
N ALA A 49 14.72 15.18 -15.60
CA ALA A 49 14.15 16.14 -14.68
C ALA A 49 15.16 16.47 -13.56
N PRO A 50 15.35 17.76 -13.23
CA PRO A 50 16.24 18.15 -12.14
C PRO A 50 15.75 17.51 -10.83
N CYS A 51 16.67 16.88 -10.12
CA CYS A 51 16.39 16.34 -8.80
C CYS A 51 15.97 17.50 -7.88
N PRO A 52 14.87 17.38 -7.11
CA PRO A 52 14.52 18.37 -6.10
C PRO A 52 15.70 18.60 -5.15
N LEU A 53 15.87 19.85 -4.72
CA LEU A 53 16.92 20.21 -3.79
C LEU A 53 16.68 19.50 -2.45
N ASP A 54 17.68 18.78 -1.95
CA ASP A 54 17.66 18.21 -0.60
C ASP A 54 17.93 19.31 0.43
N HIS A 55 16.87 19.82 1.05
CA HIS A 55 16.96 20.92 2.01
C HIS A 55 17.64 20.53 3.33
N VAL A 56 17.79 19.24 3.61
CA VAL A 56 18.30 18.74 4.89
C VAL A 56 19.58 17.95 4.73
N ASN A 57 20.08 17.80 3.50
CA ASN A 57 21.29 17.06 3.18
C ASN A 57 21.34 15.68 3.87
N ARG A 58 20.21 14.96 3.82
CA ARG A 58 19.98 13.66 4.49
C ARG A 58 20.20 13.65 6.01
N GLN A 59 20.17 14.80 6.67
CA GLN A 59 20.22 14.93 8.13
C GLN A 59 18.79 14.92 8.71
N PHE A 60 18.32 13.75 9.14
CA PHE A 60 16.97 13.57 9.69
C PHE A 60 16.88 13.79 11.21
N HIS A 61 17.80 14.57 11.77
CA HIS A 61 17.83 14.89 13.20
C HIS A 61 17.31 16.31 13.44
N ALA A 62 16.47 16.47 14.47
CA ALA A 62 15.95 17.76 14.90
C ALA A 62 16.12 17.90 16.41
N LEU A 63 16.53 19.10 16.85
CA LEU A 63 16.76 19.41 18.26
C LEU A 63 15.47 19.46 19.09
N ARG A 64 14.33 19.76 18.45
CA ARG A 64 13.02 19.89 19.07
C ARG A 64 11.93 19.39 18.10
N PRO A 65 10.76 18.95 18.59
CA PRO A 65 9.62 18.61 17.73
C PRO A 65 9.23 19.77 16.79
N ASN A 66 8.61 19.43 15.65
CA ASN A 66 8.09 20.37 14.64
C ASN A 66 9.14 21.26 13.93
N MET A 67 10.44 21.00 14.06
CA MET A 67 11.48 21.71 13.30
C MET A 67 11.77 21.10 11.91
N LEU A 68 11.42 19.82 11.71
CA LEU A 68 11.65 19.09 10.48
C LEU A 68 10.41 18.28 10.12
N TRP A 69 9.94 18.43 8.89
CA TRP A 69 8.81 17.68 8.33
C TRP A 69 9.28 16.93 7.10
N LEU A 70 9.07 15.61 7.07
CA LEU A 70 9.40 14.76 5.95
C LEU A 70 8.12 14.09 5.44
N SER A 71 7.99 14.01 4.13
CA SER A 71 6.98 13.18 3.46
C SER A 71 7.69 12.20 2.56
N ASP A 72 7.35 10.91 2.67
CA ASP A 72 7.77 9.90 1.70
C ASP A 72 6.59 9.52 0.80
N PHE A 73 6.92 9.11 -0.42
CA PHE A 73 5.98 8.46 -1.32
C PHE A 73 6.49 7.05 -1.60
N THR A 74 5.85 6.07 -0.98
CA THR A 74 6.13 4.67 -1.26
C THR A 74 5.19 4.16 -2.35
N TYR A 75 5.74 3.77 -3.49
CA TYR A 75 4.97 3.14 -4.55
C TYR A 75 4.66 1.69 -4.17
N VAL A 76 3.38 1.41 -3.86
CA VAL A 76 2.92 0.05 -3.59
C VAL A 76 2.59 -0.65 -4.90
N ALA A 77 3.25 -1.77 -5.09
CA ALA A 77 2.96 -2.74 -6.12
C ALA A 77 1.49 -3.20 -6.06
N THR A 78 0.74 -3.07 -7.15
CA THR A 78 -0.65 -3.55 -7.25
C THR A 78 -0.82 -4.74 -8.20
N TRP A 79 0.30 -5.32 -8.66
CA TRP A 79 0.35 -6.51 -9.51
C TRP A 79 0.03 -7.79 -8.74
#